data_AF-A0AAW6JFH4-F1
#
_entry.id   AF-A0AAW6JFH4-F1
#
_cell.length_a   1.000
_cell.length_b   1.000
_cell.length_c   1.000
_cell.angle_alpha   90.00
_cell.angle_beta   90.00
_cell.angle_gamma   90.00
#
_symmetry.space_group_name_H-M   'P 1'
#
loop_
_entity.id
_entity.type
_entity.pdbx_description
1 polymer ?
#
loop_
_entity_poly.entity_id
_entity_poly.type
_entity_poly.pdbx_seq_one_letter_code
_entity_poly.pdbx_strand_id
1 'polypeptide(L)' 'MMISVPITLEQLITAVQQLQPEERAIVAQALIKFDLAADLTALIQEFYTQPPIDDISDDDIMAEIKAVRQQNRQI' A
#
# COMPACT_ATOMS: atom_id res chain seq x y z
N MET A 1 -16.88 31.56 -12.22
CA MET A 1 -16.23 31.27 -13.51
C MET A 1 -14.86 30.69 -13.18
N MET A 2 -14.63 29.38 -13.41
CA MET A 2 -13.31 28.78 -13.20
C MET A 2 -12.44 29.12 -14.41
N ILE A 3 -11.39 29.92 -14.20
CA ILE A 3 -10.41 30.25 -15.23
C ILE A 3 -9.43 29.08 -15.26
N SER A 4 -9.43 28.31 -16.35
CA SER A 4 -8.46 27.24 -16.58
C SER A 4 -7.34 27.79 -17.47
N VAL A 5 -6.15 27.94 -16.89
CA VAL A 5 -4.95 28.36 -17.64
C VAL A 5 -4.17 27.11 -18.00
N PRO A 6 -3.96 26.81 -19.29
CA PRO A 6 -3.13 25.69 -19.68
C PRO A 6 -1.67 26.00 -19.32
N ILE A 7 -1.09 25.19 -18.43
CA ILE A 7 0.33 25.26 -18.10
C ILE A 7 1.02 23.98 -18.58
N THR A 8 2.24 24.11 -19.07
CA THR A 8 3.10 22.96 -19.34
C THR A 8 3.74 22.45 -18.05
N LEU A 9 4.18 21.19 -18.06
CA LEU A 9 4.90 20.60 -16.93
C LEU A 9 6.18 21.39 -16.60
N GLU A 10 6.91 21.84 -17.62
CA GLU A 10 8.15 22.62 -17.46
C GLU A 10 7.89 23.97 -16.77
N GLN A 11 6.79 24.64 -17.13
CA GLN A 11 6.36 25.86 -16.45
C GLN A 11 5.99 25.61 -14.99
N LEU A 12 5.30 24.49 -14.70
CA LEU A 12 4.97 24.11 -13.33
C LEU A 12 6.24 23.83 -12.50
N ILE A 13 7.19 23.07 -13.04
CA ILE A 13 8.47 22.76 -12.38
C ILE A 13 9.23 24.07 -12.09
N THR A 14 9.31 24.96 -13.07
CA THR A 14 9.99 26.24 -12.92
C THR A 14 9.33 27.09 -11.82
N ALA A 15 7.99 27.12 -11.79
CA ALA A 15 7.26 27.84 -10.75
C ALA A 15 7.54 27.26 -9.35
N VAL A 16 7.53 25.93 -9.20
CA VAL A 16 7.84 25.25 -7.93
C VAL A 16 9.28 25.53 -7.47
N GLN A 17 10.24 25.58 -8.39
CA GLN A 17 11.64 25.90 -8.06
C GLN A 17 11.82 27.33 -7.52
N GLN A 18 10.98 28.27 -7.96
CA GLN A 18 11.01 29.67 -7.54
C GLN A 18 10.33 29.93 -6.18
N LEU A 19 9.61 28.96 -5.63
CA LEU A 19 8.97 29.06 -4.31
C LEU A 19 10.00 29.15 -3.18
N GLN A 20 9.58 29.69 -2.03
CA GLN A 20 10.39 29.66 -0.82
C GLN A 20 10.62 28.22 -0.32
N PRO A 21 11.69 27.96 0.46
CA PRO A 21 11.98 26.62 0.97
C PRO A 21 10.79 25.98 1.70
N GLU A 22 10.07 26.71 2.56
CA GLU A 22 8.89 26.20 3.25
C GLU A 22 7.75 25.82 2.30
N GLU A 23 7.51 26.62 1.26
CA GLU A 23 6.46 26.37 0.27
C GLU A 23 6.80 25.15 -0.60
N ARG A 24 8.07 24.99 -0.98
CA ARG A 24 8.54 23.78 -1.68
C ARG A 24 8.35 22.53 -0.84
N ALA A 25 8.57 22.62 0.47
CA ALA A 25 8.33 21.49 1.38
C ALA A 25 6.84 21.10 1.42
N ILE A 26 5.92 22.07 1.36
CA ILE A 26 4.48 21.81 1.27
C ILE A 26 4.14 21.09 -0.03
N VAL A 27 4.66 21.56 -1.17
CA VAL A 27 4.44 20.91 -2.48
C VAL A 27 4.96 19.47 -2.46
N ALA A 28 6.18 19.25 -1.98
CA ALA A 28 6.76 17.92 -1.86
C ALA A 28 5.91 17.00 -0.96
N GLN A 29 5.46 17.51 0.19
CA GLN A 29 4.62 16.73 1.09
C GLN A 29 3.25 16.38 0.47
N ALA A 30 2.66 17.29 -0.31
CA ALA A 30 1.41 17.04 -1.00
C ALA A 30 1.55 15.92 -2.04
N LEU A 31 2.62 15.94 -2.83
CA LEU A 31 2.93 14.88 -3.80
C LEU A 31 3.14 13.53 -3.12
N ILE A 32 3.96 13.48 -2.06
CA ILE A 32 4.20 12.24 -1.29
C ILE A 32 2.90 11.68 -0.71
N LYS A 33 2.03 12.55 -0.15
CA LYS A 33 0.74 12.13 0.41
C LYS A 33 -0.19 11.56 -0.66
N PHE A 34 -0.17 12.13 -1.86
CA PHE A 34 -0.97 11.62 -2.97
C PHE A 34 -0.52 10.22 -3.39
N ASP A 35 0.78 10.01 -3.56
CA ASP A 35 1.35 8.72 -3.93
C ASP A 35 1.10 7.67 -2.85
N LEU A 36 1.32 8.01 -1.58
CA LEU A 36 1.05 7.10 -0.45
C LEU A 36 -0.42 6.68 -0.37
N ALA A 37 -1.36 7.59 -0.67
CA ALA A 37 -2.77 7.25 -0.70
C ALA A 37 -3.12 6.28 -1.85
N ALA A 38 -2.47 6.45 -3.00
CA ALA A 38 -2.59 5.53 -4.12
C ALA A 38 -2.03 4.15 -3.77
N ASP A 39 -0.84 4.08 -3.17
CA ASP A 39 -0.20 2.84 -2.73
C ASP A 39 -1.04 2.09 -1.69
N LEU A 40 -1.58 2.81 -0.70
CA LEU A 40 -2.47 2.22 0.30
C LEU A 40 -3.75 1.67 -0.34
N THR A 41 -4.31 2.40 -1.30
CA THR A 41 -5.51 1.95 -2.04
C THR A 41 -5.21 0.68 -2.82
N ALA A 42 -4.05 0.61 -3.49
CA ALA A 42 -3.61 -0.58 -4.21
C ALA A 42 -3.41 -1.78 -3.27
N LEU A 43 -2.76 -1.57 -2.12
CA LEU A 43 -2.56 -2.63 -1.12
C LEU A 43 -3.89 -3.16 -0.58
N ILE A 44 -4.84 -2.27 -0.27
CA ILE A 44 -6.18 -2.66 0.17
C ILE A 44 -6.89 -3.50 -0.91
N GLN A 45 -6.82 -3.08 -2.17
CA GLN A 45 -7.39 -3.84 -3.29
C GLN A 45 -6.73 -5.21 -3.44
N GLU A 46 -5.41 -5.30 -3.27
CA GLU A 46 -4.69 -6.58 -3.28
C GLU A 46 -5.20 -7.50 -2.16
N PHE A 47 -5.31 -7.01 -0.92
CA PHE A 47 -5.86 -7.79 0.18
C PHE A 47 -7.29 -8.27 -0.07
N TYR A 48 -8.15 -7.45 -0.67
CA TYR A 48 -9.53 -7.85 -1.00
C TYR A 48 -9.63 -8.81 -2.19
N THR A 49 -8.57 -8.94 -3.00
CA THR A 49 -8.52 -9.91 -4.11
C THR A 49 -7.92 -11.25 -3.70
N GLN A 50 -7.34 -11.33 -2.50
CA GLN A 50 -6.90 -12.61 -1.96
C GLN A 50 -8.12 -13.50 -1.68
N PRO A 51 -8.07 -14.78 -2.08
CA PRO A 51 -9.11 -15.72 -1.69
C PRO A 51 -9.17 -15.77 -0.16
N PRO A 52 -10.35 -16.07 0.43
CA PRO A 52 -10.42 -16.39 1.85
C PRO A 52 -9.32 -17.39 2.17
N ILE A 53 -8.57 -17.15 3.25
CA ILE A 53 -7.70 -18.21 3.77
C ILE A 53 -8.65 -19.37 4.03
N ASP A 54 -8.42 -20.52 3.38
CA ASP A 54 -9.21 -21.72 3.63
C ASP A 54 -9.22 -21.91 5.14
N ASP A 55 -10.41 -21.85 5.75
CA ASP A 55 -10.56 -22.08 7.18
C ASP A 55 -9.94 -23.45 7.47
N ILE A 56 -8.87 -23.47 8.27
CA ILE A 56 -8.23 -24.71 8.69
C ILE A 56 -9.31 -25.52 9.41
N SER A 57 -9.69 -26.66 8.87
CA SER A 57 -10.72 -27.48 9.48
C SER A 57 -10.19 -28.15 10.76
N ASP A 58 -11.10 -28.50 11.67
CA ASP A 58 -10.74 -29.30 12.84
C ASP A 58 -10.02 -30.61 12.45
N ASP A 59 -10.34 -31.16 11.28
CA ASP A 59 -9.69 -32.37 10.76
C ASP A 59 -8.23 -32.10 10.36
N ASP A 60 -7.94 -30.96 9.74
CA ASP A 60 -6.57 -30.54 9.39
C ASP A 60 -5.74 -30.31 10.66
N ILE A 61 -6.33 -29.69 11.69
CA ILE A 61 -5.71 -29.51 13.01
C ILE A 61 -5.39 -30.87 13.65
N MET A 62 -6.35 -31.80 13.62
CA MET A 62 -6.19 -33.12 14.22
C MET A 62 -5.18 -33.99 13.48
N ALA A 63 -5.05 -33.83 12.16
CA ALA A 63 -4.03 -34.48 11.35
C ALA A 63 -2.62 -34.01 11.77
N GLU A 64 -2.43 -32.69 11.90
CA GLU A 64 -1.15 -32.10 12.32
C GLU A 64 -0.76 -32.52 13.74
N ILE A 65 -1.71 -32.48 14.69
CA ILE A 65 -1.47 -32.93 16.09
C ILE A 65 -1.02 -34.39 16.11
N LYS A 66 -1.61 -35.27 15.29
CA LYS A 66 -1.19 -36.67 15.20
C LYS A 66 0.21 -36.80 14.62
N ALA A 67 0.52 -36.07 13.55
CA ALA A 67 1.85 -36.09 12.92
C ALA A 67 2.95 -35.68 13.91
N VAL A 68 2.78 -34.55 14.62
CA VAL A 68 3.73 -34.06 15.62
C VAL A 68 3.93 -35.07 16.76
N ARG A 69 2.85 -35.69 17.24
CA ARG A 69 2.92 -36.69 18.31
C ARG A 69 3.63 -37.98 17.87
N GLN A 70 3.51 -38.37 16.61
CA GLN A 70 4.21 -39.53 16.06
C GLN A 70 5.70 -39.23 15.89
N GLN A 71 6.04 -38.05 15.40
CA GLN A 71 7.43 -37.61 15.23
C GLN A 71 8.18 -37.56 16.56
N ASN A 72 7.56 -37.02 17.61
CA ASN A 72 8.15 -36.97 18.96
C ASN A 72 8.25 -38.34 19.67
N ARG A 73 7.55 -39.37 19.18
CA ARG A 73 7.68 -40.75 19.69
C ARG A 73 8.75 -41.56 18.97
N GLN A 74 9.29 -41.05 17.86
CA GLN A 74 10.35 -41.68 17.07
C GLN A 74 11.75 -41.12 17.40
N ILE A 75 11.83 -40.18 18.35
CA ILE A 75 13.06 -39.62 18.92
C ILE A 75 13.24 -40.21 20.32
#